data_AF-A0A9D2DZA9-F1
#
_entry.id   AF-A0A9D2DZA9-F1
#
_cell.length_a   1.000
_cell.length_b   1.000
_cell.length_c   1.000
_cell.angle_alpha   90.00
_cell.angle_beta   90.00
_cell.angle_gamma   90.00
#
_symmetry.space_group_name_H-M   'P 1'
#
loop_
_entity.id
_entity.type
_entity.pdbx_description
1 polymer ?
#
loop_
_entity_poly.entity_id
_entity_poly.type
_entity_poly.pdbx_seq_one_letter_code
_entity_poly.pdbx_strand_id
1 'polypeptide(L)' 'MMKRTLEGTKRKRQKVSGFRARMATPGGQEVINRRRAKGRHKVAITAKKRA' A
#
# COMPACT_ATOMS: atom_id res chain seq x y z
N MET A 1 3.18 7.12 28.77
CA MET A 1 3.41 7.47 27.34
C MET A 1 2.29 6.84 26.52
N MET A 2 1.54 7.61 25.72
CA MET A 2 0.31 7.12 25.07
C MET A 2 0.61 6.51 23.69
N LYS A 3 0.01 5.34 23.41
CA LYS A 3 0.19 4.62 22.15
C LYS A 3 -0.32 5.45 20.97
N ARG A 4 0.50 5.59 19.93
CA ARG A 4 0.15 6.34 18.71
C ARG A 4 -0.52 5.42 17.68
N THR A 5 -1.25 6.01 16.74
CA THR A 5 -2.09 5.30 15.76
C THR A 5 -1.30 4.66 14.62
N LEU A 6 -0.10 5.18 14.33
CA LEU A 6 0.77 4.67 13.26
C LEU A 6 1.83 3.67 13.75
N GLU A 7 1.70 3.18 14.99
CA GLU A 7 2.54 2.15 15.57
C GLU A 7 2.21 0.78 14.95
N GLY A 8 3.01 0.35 13.98
CA GLY A 8 2.79 -0.93 13.29
C GLY A 8 4.00 -1.43 12.51
N THR A 9 3.97 -2.71 12.14
CA THR A 9 5.11 -3.36 11.45
C THR A 9 5.08 -3.12 9.94
N LYS A 10 6.27 -3.13 9.32
CA LYS A 10 6.42 -3.08 7.85
C LYS A 10 5.63 -4.19 7.15
N ARG A 11 5.47 -5.36 7.79
CA ARG A 11 4.69 -6.50 7.28
C ARG A 11 3.19 -6.16 7.22
N LYS A 12 2.63 -5.58 8.30
CA LYS A 12 1.22 -5.18 8.35
C LYS A 12 0.91 -4.14 7.28
N ARG A 13 1.75 -3.13 7.12
CA ARG A 13 1.61 -2.09 6.09
C ARG A 13 1.52 -2.68 4.68
N GLN A 14 2.38 -3.65 4.36
CA GLN A 14 2.38 -4.27 3.03
C GLN A 14 1.18 -5.19 2.79
N LYS A 15 0.79 -5.98 3.79
CA LYS A 15 -0.39 -6.86 3.68
C LYS A 15 -1.68 -6.07 3.46
N VAL A 16 -1.81 -4.89 4.08
CA VAL A 16 -3.03 -4.09 4.00
C VAL A 16 -3.03 -3.14 2.80
N SER A 17 -1.90 -2.51 2.49
CA SER A 17 -1.84 -1.41 1.51
C SER A 17 -0.83 -1.61 0.37
N GLY A 18 -0.19 -2.78 0.30
CA GLY A 18 0.73 -3.12 -0.78
C GLY A 18 0.02 -3.38 -2.11
N PHE A 19 0.82 -3.47 -3.18
CA PHE A 19 0.31 -3.67 -4.54
C PHE A 19 -0.58 -4.91 -4.67
N ARG A 20 -0.10 -6.06 -4.18
CA ARG A 20 -0.85 -7.33 -4.21
C ARG A 20 -2.19 -7.24 -3.48
N ALA A 21 -2.22 -6.55 -2.34
CA ALA A 21 -3.45 -6.35 -1.57
C ALA A 21 -4.49 -5.52 -2.32
N ARG A 22 -4.03 -4.51 -3.08
CA ARG A 22 -4.90 -3.71 -3.96
C ARG A 22 -5.40 -4.52 -5.15
N MET A 23 -4.57 -5.37 -5.75
CA MET A 23 -4.98 -6.18 -6.90
C MET A 23 -5.98 -7.30 -6.55
N ALA A 24 -6.07 -7.69 -5.27
CA ALA A 24 -6.93 -8.79 -4.83
C ALA A 24 -8.43 -8.45 -4.82
N THR A 25 -8.81 -7.16 -4.81
CA THR A 25 -10.22 -6.74 -4.76
C THR A 25 -10.54 -5.80 -5.93
N PRO A 26 -11.78 -5.81 -6.45
CA PRO A 26 -12.18 -4.93 -7.56
C PRO A 26 -11.93 -3.44 -7.24
N GLY A 27 -12.36 -2.98 -6.06
CA GLY A 27 -12.14 -1.58 -5.65
C GLY A 27 -10.65 -1.23 -5.46
N GLY A 28 -9.81 -2.21 -5.09
CA GLY A 28 -8.37 -1.98 -5.01
C GLY A 28 -7.73 -1.84 -6.40
N GLN A 29 -8.20 -2.58 -7.40
CA GLN A 29 -7.77 -2.45 -8.79
C GLN A 29 -8.14 -1.07 -9.36
N GLU A 30 -9.36 -0.59 -9.11
CA GLU A 30 -9.80 0.75 -9.50
C GLU A 30 -8.90 1.84 -8.92
N VAL A 31 -8.50 1.71 -7.65
CA VAL A 31 -7.57 2.66 -7.01
C VAL A 31 -6.24 2.70 -7.77
N ILE A 32 -5.71 1.54 -8.17
CA ILE A 32 -4.46 1.48 -8.95
C ILE A 32 -4.65 2.12 -10.32
N ASN A 33 -5.75 1.83 -11.02
CA ASN A 33 -6.04 2.40 -12.33
C ASN A 33 -6.17 3.92 -12.28
N ARG A 34 -6.88 4.46 -11.29
CA ARG A 34 -6.99 5.91 -11.06
C ARG A 34 -5.64 6.54 -10.76
N ARG A 35 -4.78 5.86 -10.00
CA ARG A 35 -3.42 6.36 -9.69
C ARG A 35 -2.50 6.35 -10.92
N ARG A 36 -2.63 5.34 -11.80
CA ARG A 36 -1.94 5.27 -13.09
C ARG A 36 -2.41 6.35 -14.05
N ALA A 37 -3.72 6.54 -14.20
CA ALA A 37 -4.31 7.58 -15.03
C ALA A 37 -3.85 8.98 -14.60
N LYS A 38 -3.72 9.22 -13.28
CA LYS A 38 -3.16 10.47 -12.75
C LYS A 38 -1.64 10.62 -12.93
N GLY A 39 -0.93 9.59 -13.41
CA GLY A 39 0.52 9.63 -13.59
C GLY A 39 1.32 9.60 -12.28
N ARG A 40 0.79 9.01 -11.21
CA ARG A 40 1.52 8.95 -9.93
C ARG A 40 2.76 8.07 -10.07
N HIS A 41 3.95 8.62 -9.80
CA HIS A 41 5.22 7.87 -9.77
C HIS A 41 5.18 6.61 -8.89
N LYS A 42 4.39 6.63 -7.80
CA LYS A 42 4.18 5.48 -6.92
C LYS A 42 2.71 5.13 -6.85
N VAL A 43 2.33 3.98 -7.42
CA VAL A 43 0.95 3.51 -7.46
C VAL A 43 0.53 2.74 -6.21
N ALA A 44 1.47 2.08 -5.52
CA ALA A 44 1.24 1.38 -4.26
C ALA A 44 2.47 1.44 -3.34
N ILE A 45 2.30 1.01 -2.09
CA ILE A 45 3.42 0.89 -1.14
C ILE A 45 4.30 -0.29 -1.57
N THR A 46 5.59 -0.02 -1.78
CA THR A 46 6.62 -1.03 -2.03
C THR A 46 7.41 -1.32 -0.75
N ALA A 47 7.82 -2.57 -0.56
CA ALA A 47 8.75 -2.91 0.50
C ALA A 47 10.12 -2.33 0.18
N LYS A 48 10.84 -1.81 1.19
CA LYS A 48 12.31 -1.79 1.09
C LYS A 48 12.79 -3.25 1.10
N LYS A 49 13.67 -3.65 0.17
CA LYS A 49 14.38 -4.93 0.27
C LYS A 49 15.02 -4.99 1.65
N ARG A 50 14.82 -6.11 2.36
CA ARG A 50 15.65 -6.39 3.54
C ARG A 50 17.03 -6.75 2.98
N ALA A 51 18.08 -6.14 3.54
CA ALA A 51 19.45 -6.58 3.29
C ALA A 51 19.60 -8.04 3.73
#